data_AF-I0SFE9-F1
#
_entry.id   AF-I0SFE9-F1
#
_cell.length_a   1.000
_cell.length_b   1.000
_cell.length_c   1.000
_cell.angle_alpha   90.00
_cell.angle_beta   90.00
_cell.angle_gamma   90.00
#
_symmetry.space_group_name_H-M   'P 1'
#
loop_
_entity.id
_entity.type
_entity.pdbx_description
1 polymer ?
#
loop_
_entity_poly.entity_id
_entity_poly.type
_entity_poly.pdbx_seq_one_letter_code
_entity_poly.pdbx_strand_id
1 'polypeptide(L)'
;MIKPIVKDMLVLQQKAQPASKEDVGIGQDLFDTLRANQDKCVGMAANMIGVQKRIIILMYDVIPVIMFNPILKRKSSPYRAEEYCLSLAGSRLTTRYKEITVEYLDQHWQKQTLTLKDFPAQICQHELDHLEGILI
;
A
#
# COMPACT_ATOMS: atom_id res chain seq x y z
N MET A 1 12.23 -7.40 -9.38
CA MET A 1 12.34 -6.84 -10.75
C MET A 1 11.45 -5.61 -10.85
N ILE A 2 11.90 -4.54 -11.53
CA ILE A 2 11.04 -3.36 -11.77
C ILE A 2 9.86 -3.74 -12.65
N LYS A 3 8.63 -3.42 -12.21
CA LYS A 3 7.39 -3.73 -12.93
C LYS A 3 6.75 -2.46 -13.54
N PRO A 4 6.01 -2.60 -14.65
CA PRO A 4 5.20 -1.49 -15.17
C PRO A 4 4.05 -1.15 -14.22
N ILE A 5 3.68 0.13 -14.16
CA ILE A 5 2.55 0.60 -13.37
C ILE A 5 1.24 0.38 -14.14
N VAL A 6 0.30 -0.34 -13.53
CA VAL A 6 -1.04 -0.58 -14.06
C VAL A 6 -1.90 0.67 -13.92
N LYS A 7 -2.59 1.03 -15.01
CA LYS A 7 -3.57 2.14 -15.07
C LYS A 7 -4.97 1.68 -15.43
N ASP A 8 -5.15 0.38 -15.70
CA ASP A 8 -6.44 -0.20 -16.02
C ASP A 8 -7.31 -0.28 -14.76
N MET A 9 -8.41 0.49 -14.75
CA MET A 9 -9.32 0.55 -13.60
C MET A 9 -10.00 -0.79 -13.32
N LEU A 10 -10.29 -1.60 -14.34
CA LEU A 10 -10.93 -2.90 -14.13
C LEU A 10 -10.02 -3.85 -13.37
N VAL A 11 -8.71 -3.74 -13.54
CA VAL A 11 -7.73 -4.51 -12.76
C VAL A 11 -7.60 -3.94 -11.34
N LEU A 12 -7.52 -2.62 -11.22
CA LEU A 12 -7.26 -1.95 -9.95
C LEU A 12 -8.44 -2.00 -8.98
N GLN A 13 -9.68 -2.10 -9.48
CA GLN A 13 -10.90 -2.18 -8.67
C GLN A 13 -11.25 -3.60 -8.19
N GLN A 14 -10.39 -4.59 -8.47
CA GLN A 14 -10.60 -5.95 -7.97
C GLN A 14 -10.02 -6.12 -6.57
N LYS A 15 -10.80 -6.77 -5.70
CA LYS A 15 -10.36 -7.09 -4.35
C LYS A 15 -9.23 -8.10 -4.37
N ALA A 16 -8.15 -7.77 -3.68
CA ALA A 16 -6.95 -8.59 -3.65
C ALA A 16 -7.13 -9.88 -2.83
N GLN A 17 -6.50 -10.96 -3.30
CA GLN A 17 -6.52 -12.26 -2.64
C GLN A 17 -5.45 -12.37 -1.55
N PRO A 18 -5.68 -13.18 -0.49
CA PRO A 18 -4.66 -13.41 0.52
C PRO A 18 -3.32 -13.87 -0.09
N ALA A 19 -2.24 -13.31 0.44
CA ALA A 19 -0.88 -13.74 0.15
C ALA A 19 -0.53 -15.00 0.95
N SER A 20 0.33 -15.84 0.39
CA SER A 20 0.96 -17.01 1.01
C SER A 20 2.49 -16.88 0.98
N LYS A 21 3.20 -17.81 1.64
CA LYS A 21 4.68 -17.85 1.66
C LYS A 21 5.33 -17.85 0.29
N GLU A 22 4.63 -18.33 -0.72
CA GLU A 22 5.07 -18.38 -2.10
C GLU A 22 5.10 -16.99 -2.74
N ASP A 23 4.34 -16.04 -2.20
CA ASP A 23 4.19 -14.68 -2.73
C ASP A 23 5.28 -13.71 -2.25
N VAL A 24 6.27 -14.14 -1.46
CA VAL A 24 7.33 -13.26 -0.91
C VAL A 24 8.08 -12.50 -2.01
N GLY A 25 8.29 -13.13 -3.17
CA GLY A 25 8.93 -12.50 -4.33
C GLY A 25 8.19 -11.25 -4.84
N ILE A 26 6.87 -11.18 -4.67
CA ILE A 26 6.06 -10.01 -5.05
C ILE A 26 6.41 -8.81 -4.16
N GLY A 27 6.72 -9.04 -2.89
CA GLY A 27 7.22 -7.99 -2.00
C GLY A 27 8.54 -7.37 -2.51
N GLN A 28 9.42 -8.19 -3.09
CA GLN A 28 10.65 -7.71 -3.70
C GLN A 28 10.39 -6.94 -5.00
N ASP A 29 9.45 -7.39 -5.83
CA ASP A 29 9.04 -6.66 -7.03
C ASP A 29 8.47 -5.27 -6.68
N LEU A 30 7.68 -5.18 -5.62
CA LEU A 30 7.18 -3.91 -5.08
C LEU A 30 8.32 -3.01 -4.59
N PHE A 31 9.29 -3.56 -3.85
CA PHE A 31 10.47 -2.81 -3.39
C PHE A 31 11.28 -2.23 -4.55
N ASP A 32 11.61 -3.06 -5.54
CA ASP A 32 12.40 -2.62 -6.69
C ASP A 32 11.66 -1.53 -7.48
N THR A 33 10.35 -1.67 -7.63
CA THR A 33 9.51 -0.72 -8.37
C THR A 33 9.33 0.60 -7.60
N LEU A 34 9.10 0.54 -6.29
CA LEU A 34 9.03 1.73 -5.43
C LEU A 34 10.34 2.51 -5.49
N ARG A 35 11.48 1.82 -5.35
CA ARG A 35 12.81 2.44 -5.42
C ARG A 35 13.05 3.13 -6.76
N ALA A 36 12.61 2.53 -7.87
CA ALA A 36 12.72 3.13 -9.20
C ALA A 36 11.85 4.39 -9.39
N ASN A 37 10.85 4.60 -8.52
CA ASN A 37 9.90 5.73 -8.57
C ASN A 37 9.96 6.60 -7.30
N GLN A 38 11.02 6.49 -6.49
CA GLN A 38 11.10 7.10 -5.15
C GLN A 38 11.02 8.63 -5.14
N ASP A 39 11.28 9.28 -6.28
CA ASP A 39 11.15 10.73 -6.48
C ASP A 39 9.68 11.19 -6.56
N LYS A 40 8.74 10.26 -6.78
CA LYS A 40 7.32 10.55 -7.01
C LYS A 40 6.37 9.65 -6.21
N CYS A 41 6.89 8.63 -5.52
CA CYS A 41 6.10 7.57 -4.93
C CYS A 41 6.66 7.18 -3.56
N VAL A 42 5.76 7.04 -2.59
CA VAL A 42 6.08 6.72 -1.19
C VAL A 42 5.38 5.44 -0.69
N GLY A 43 4.53 4.83 -1.53
CA GLY A 43 3.81 3.60 -1.21
C GLY A 43 3.24 2.97 -2.49
N MET A 44 3.09 1.65 -2.46
CA MET A 44 2.52 0.87 -3.56
C MET A 44 1.82 -0.39 -3.05
N ALA A 45 0.75 -0.78 -3.75
CA ALA A 45 0.07 -2.06 -3.58
C ALA A 45 0.33 -3.01 -4.77
N ALA A 46 0.26 -4.32 -4.53
CA ALA A 46 0.58 -5.33 -5.56
C ALA A 46 -0.30 -5.22 -6.82
N ASN A 47 -1.55 -4.78 -6.69
CA ASN A 47 -2.45 -4.58 -7.83
C ASN A 47 -1.91 -3.51 -8.80
N MET A 48 -1.17 -2.51 -8.30
CA MET A 48 -0.53 -1.47 -9.11
C MET A 48 0.59 -2.01 -10.01
N ILE A 49 1.11 -3.21 -9.73
CA ILE A 49 2.07 -3.95 -10.58
C ILE A 49 1.43 -5.18 -11.24
N GLY A 50 0.09 -5.24 -11.28
CA GLY A 50 -0.68 -6.28 -11.97
C GLY A 50 -0.91 -7.56 -11.17
N VAL A 51 -0.63 -7.56 -9.86
CA VAL A 51 -0.73 -8.75 -9.01
C VAL A 51 -1.85 -8.58 -7.98
N GLN A 52 -2.87 -9.43 -8.03
CA GLN A 52 -4.02 -9.35 -7.11
C GLN A 52 -3.77 -10.07 -5.78
N LYS A 53 -2.72 -9.66 -5.06
CA LYS A 53 -2.37 -10.19 -3.75
C LYS A 53 -2.38 -9.10 -2.69
N ARG A 54 -2.75 -9.45 -1.45
CA ARG A 54 -2.78 -8.53 -0.31
C ARG A 54 -1.38 -8.22 0.19
N ILE A 55 -0.63 -7.45 -0.59
CA ILE A 55 0.75 -7.07 -0.30
C ILE A 55 0.89 -5.59 -0.63
N ILE A 56 1.39 -4.84 0.33
CA ILE A 56 1.70 -3.42 0.16
C ILE A 56 3.13 -3.16 0.60
N ILE A 57 3.69 -2.06 0.10
CA ILE A 57 4.91 -1.47 0.57
C ILE A 57 4.66 0.02 0.83
N LEU A 58 5.25 0.56 1.90
CA LEU A 58 5.27 1.99 2.13
C LEU A 58 6.60 2.44 2.73
N MET A 59 6.94 3.71 2.52
CA MET A 59 8.03 4.37 3.21
C MET A 59 7.57 4.79 4.61
N TYR A 60 8.21 4.24 5.64
CA TYR A 60 8.14 4.75 7.00
C TYR A 60 9.44 5.51 7.28
N ASP A 61 9.34 6.84 7.26
CA ASP A 61 10.48 7.75 7.18
C ASP A 61 11.38 7.43 5.98
N VAL A 62 12.55 6.85 6.22
CA VAL A 62 13.53 6.45 5.20
C VAL A 62 13.59 4.95 4.97
N ILE A 63 12.74 4.18 5.67
CA ILE A 63 12.78 2.72 5.66
C ILE A 63 11.53 2.19 4.93
N PRO A 64 11.70 1.44 3.84
CA PRO A 64 10.58 0.75 3.21
C PRO A 64 10.11 -0.42 4.07
N VAL A 65 8.80 -0.51 4.29
CA VAL A 65 8.14 -1.56 5.06
C VAL A 65 7.19 -2.31 4.14
N ILE A 66 7.44 -3.61 3.96
CA ILE A 66 6.55 -4.51 3.22
C ILE A 66 5.60 -5.18 4.21
N MET A 67 4.32 -5.16 3.88
CA MET A 67 3.28 -5.77 4.68
C MET A 67 2.51 -6.81 3.87
N PHE A 68 2.56 -8.07 4.31
CA PHE A 68 1.74 -9.15 3.77
C PHE A 68 0.46 -9.30 4.60
N ASN A 69 -0.67 -9.45 3.91
CA ASN A 69 -1.99 -9.57 4.49
C ASN A 69 -2.31 -8.50 5.56
N PRO A 70 -2.04 -7.20 5.32
CA PRO A 70 -2.27 -6.17 6.33
C PRO A 70 -3.76 -5.99 6.63
N ILE A 71 -4.06 -5.69 7.89
CA ILE A 71 -5.40 -5.48 8.43
C ILE A 71 -5.39 -4.23 9.30
N LEU A 72 -6.23 -3.25 8.96
CA LEU A 72 -6.47 -2.07 9.80
C LEU A 72 -7.25 -2.46 11.06
N LYS A 73 -6.65 -2.26 12.23
CA LYS A 73 -7.25 -2.61 13.53
C LYS A 73 -7.90 -1.42 14.23
N ARG A 74 -7.28 -0.25 14.13
CA ARG A 74 -7.73 0.99 14.77
C ARG A 74 -7.43 2.18 13.88
N LYS A 75 -8.27 3.21 13.96
CA LYS A 75 -8.09 4.49 13.28
C LYS A 75 -8.73 5.61 14.10
N SER A 76 -8.11 6.78 14.17
CA SER A 76 -8.62 7.94 14.91
C SER A 76 -8.23 9.26 14.25
N SER A 77 -8.86 10.35 14.68
CA SER A 77 -8.55 11.71 14.22
C SER A 77 -8.71 11.90 12.70
N PRO A 78 -9.95 11.89 12.17
CA PRO A 78 -10.20 12.04 10.75
C PRO A 78 -9.82 13.44 10.24
N TYR A 79 -9.32 13.53 9.02
CA TYR A 79 -8.99 14.78 8.34
C TYR A 79 -9.15 14.64 6.81
N ARG A 80 -9.22 15.78 6.12
CA ARG A 80 -9.20 15.83 4.66
C ARG A 80 -7.76 15.80 4.17
N ALA A 81 -7.45 14.85 3.29
CA ALA A 81 -6.16 14.70 2.65
C ALA A 81 -6.32 14.92 1.14
N GLU A 82 -5.31 15.52 0.51
CA GLU A 82 -5.15 15.53 -0.94
C GLU A 82 -4.11 14.48 -1.31
N GLU A 83 -4.45 13.57 -2.22
CA GLU A 83 -3.62 12.42 -2.59
C GLU A 83 -3.40 12.36 -4.10
N TYR A 84 -2.26 11.78 -4.48
CA TYR A 84 -1.90 11.38 -5.83
C TYR A 84 -1.67 9.87 -5.86
N CYS A 85 -1.89 9.24 -7.02
CA CYS A 85 -1.62 7.81 -7.21
C CYS A 85 -0.92 7.62 -8.56
N LEU A 86 0.15 6.81 -8.62
CA LEU A 86 0.86 6.54 -9.88
C LEU A 86 -0.04 5.93 -10.97
N SER A 87 -1.10 5.25 -10.55
CA SER A 87 -2.09 4.63 -11.44
C SER A 87 -3.14 5.60 -11.98
N LEU A 88 -3.25 6.81 -11.42
CA LEU A 88 -4.30 7.79 -11.74
C LEU A 88 -3.71 9.14 -12.18
N ALA A 89 -4.51 9.94 -12.89
CA ALA A 89 -4.14 11.29 -13.25
C ALA A 89 -4.72 12.31 -12.25
N GLY A 90 -3.90 13.29 -11.86
CA GLY A 90 -4.29 14.39 -10.97
C GLY A 90 -4.35 14.02 -9.49
N SER A 91 -4.67 15.01 -8.65
CA SER A 91 -4.96 14.82 -7.23
C SER A 91 -6.45 14.68 -6.96
N ARG A 92 -6.76 14.06 -5.82
CA ARG A 92 -8.13 13.93 -5.32
C ARG A 92 -8.18 14.12 -3.81
N LEU A 93 -9.31 14.66 -3.33
CA LEU A 93 -9.57 14.83 -1.91
C LEU A 93 -10.22 13.56 -1.34
N THR A 94 -9.67 13.06 -0.25
CA THR A 94 -10.22 11.90 0.48
C THR A 94 -10.22 12.15 1.99
N THR A 95 -10.85 11.26 2.75
CA THR A 95 -10.85 11.28 4.22
C THR A 95 -9.87 10.24 4.74
N ARG A 96 -8.92 10.69 5.56
CA ARG A 96 -7.90 9.84 6.19
C ARG A 96 -7.89 10.04 7.69
N TYR A 97 -7.21 9.16 8.40
CA TYR A 97 -7.10 9.17 9.85
C TYR A 97 -5.64 9.42 10.22
N LYS A 98 -5.39 10.39 11.13
CA LYS A 98 -4.03 10.77 11.52
C LYS A 98 -3.29 9.69 12.30
N GLU A 99 -4.00 8.77 12.94
CA GLU A 99 -3.37 7.65 13.63
C GLU A 99 -4.10 6.36 13.28
N ILE A 100 -3.33 5.34 12.91
CA ILE A 100 -3.84 4.00 12.61
C ILE A 100 -2.99 2.94 13.29
N THR A 101 -3.57 1.77 13.54
CA THR A 101 -2.83 0.57 13.93
C THR A 101 -3.13 -0.55 12.93
N VAL A 102 -2.09 -1.16 12.39
CA VAL A 102 -2.17 -2.21 11.37
C VAL A 102 -1.49 -3.46 11.89
N GLU A 103 -2.15 -4.60 11.73
CA GLU A 103 -1.54 -5.93 11.90
C GLU A 103 -1.19 -6.49 10.53
N TYR A 104 -0.01 -7.10 10.40
CA TYR A 104 0.45 -7.68 9.14
C TYR A 104 1.45 -8.81 9.39
N LEU A 105 1.85 -9.51 8.32
CA LEU A 105 2.97 -10.46 8.32
C LEU A 105 4.17 -9.83 7.61
N ASP A 106 5.35 -9.95 8.20
CA ASP A 106 6.59 -9.49 7.56
C ASP A 106 7.13 -10.51 6.52
N GLN A 107 8.29 -10.22 5.94
CA GLN A 107 8.96 -11.10 4.97
C GLN A 107 9.33 -12.48 5.53
N HIS A 108 9.45 -12.60 6.85
CA HIS A 108 9.70 -13.86 7.55
C HIS A 108 8.40 -14.54 8.00
N TRP A 109 7.24 -14.04 7.59
CA TRP A 109 5.92 -14.52 7.96
C TRP A 109 5.63 -14.43 9.46
N GLN A 110 6.28 -13.50 10.15
CA GLN A 110 6.02 -13.23 11.55
C GLN A 110 4.98 -12.13 11.68
N LYS A 111 4.07 -12.29 12.65
CA LYS A 111 3.02 -11.31 12.91
C LYS A 111 3.62 -10.06 13.54
N GLN A 112 3.32 -8.92 12.93
CA GLN A 112 3.72 -7.60 13.39
C GLN A 112 2.48 -6.75 13.66
N THR A 113 2.61 -5.81 14.59
CA THR A 113 1.63 -4.75 14.85
C THR A 113 2.36 -3.42 14.81
N LEU A 114 1.91 -2.50 13.96
CA LEU A 114 2.54 -1.19 13.78
C LEU A 114 1.49 -0.09 13.93
N THR A 115 1.79 0.90 14.76
CA THR A 115 1.03 2.14 14.86
C THR A 115 1.72 3.20 14.03
N LEU A 116 0.99 3.77 13.06
CA LEU A 116 1.47 4.82 12.17
C LEU A 116 0.73 6.12 12.49
N LYS A 117 1.43 7.24 12.32
CA LYS A 117 0.88 8.59 12.51
C LYS A 117 1.07 9.45 11.26
N ASP A 118 0.24 10.47 11.14
CA ASP A 118 0.28 11.53 10.14
C ASP A 118 0.47 11.01 8.71
N PHE A 119 1.56 11.39 8.05
CA PHE A 119 1.77 11.08 6.63
C PHE A 119 1.99 9.57 6.37
N PRO A 120 2.83 8.83 7.11
CA PRO A 120 2.88 7.37 7.02
C PRO A 120 1.53 6.68 7.22
N ALA A 121 0.69 7.19 8.13
CA ALA A 121 -0.66 6.67 8.29
C ALA A 121 -1.50 6.90 7.03
N GLN A 122 -1.40 8.08 6.42
CA GLN A 122 -2.07 8.42 5.15
C GLN A 122 -1.70 7.44 4.04
N ILE A 123 -0.39 7.23 3.83
CA ILE A 123 0.14 6.33 2.80
C ILE A 123 -0.39 4.91 3.02
N CYS A 124 -0.25 4.37 4.24
CA CYS A 124 -0.70 3.01 4.52
C CYS A 124 -2.21 2.83 4.28
N GLN A 125 -3.04 3.81 4.63
CA GLN A 125 -4.47 3.78 4.32
C GLN A 125 -4.74 3.77 2.81
N HIS A 126 -3.99 4.55 2.03
CA HIS A 126 -4.08 4.53 0.57
C HIS A 126 -3.78 3.15 0.00
N GLU A 127 -2.67 2.53 0.43
CA GLU A 127 -2.30 1.21 -0.08
C GLU A 127 -3.26 0.11 0.39
N LEU A 128 -3.86 0.26 1.57
CA LEU A 128 -4.92 -0.64 2.05
C LEU A 128 -6.19 -0.55 1.20
N ASP A 129 -6.58 0.65 0.75
CA ASP A 129 -7.73 0.84 -0.12
C ASP A 129 -7.55 0.10 -1.45
N HIS A 130 -6.33 0.14 -2.03
CA HIS A 130 -6.00 -0.63 -3.23
C HIS A 130 -6.25 -2.13 -3.05
N LEU A 131 -6.00 -2.69 -1.86
CA LEU A 131 -6.27 -4.12 -1.59
C LEU A 131 -7.77 -4.45 -1.61
N GLU A 132 -8.62 -3.45 -1.39
CA GLU A 132 -10.08 -3.58 -1.44
C GLU A 132 -10.66 -3.15 -2.80
N GLY A 133 -9.83 -2.79 -3.77
CA GLY A 133 -10.27 -2.26 -5.06
C GLY A 133 -10.84 -0.84 -4.98
N ILE A 134 -10.50 -0.11 -3.92
CA ILE A 134 -10.94 1.27 -3.70
C ILE A 134 -9.84 2.21 -4.20
N LEU A 135 -10.21 3.12 -5.08
CA LEU A 135 -9.33 4.14 -5.64
C LEU A 135 -9.77 5.52 -5.13
N ILE A 136 -8.81 6.42 -4.97
CA ILE A 136 -9.07 7.82 -4.55
C ILE A 136 -9.88 8.62 -5.56
#